data_AF-A0A8D3DSN3-F1
#
_entry.id   AF-A0A8D3DSN3-F1
#
_cell.length_a   1.000
_cell.length_b   1.000
_cell.length_c   1.000
_cell.angle_alpha   90.00
_cell.angle_beta   90.00
_cell.angle_gamma   90.00
#
_symmetry.space_group_name_H-M   'P 1'
#
loop_
_entity.id
_entity.type
_entity.pdbx_description
1 polymer ?
#
loop_
_entity_poly.entity_id
_entity_poly.type
_entity_poly.pdbx_seq_one_letter_code
_entity_poly.pdbx_strand_id
1 'polypeptide(L)'
;MPEGTHGQFEFLTSILICRTIKASHFDGLITTILGYILLAGALMICHVLASLVRFQRSRRLLGVCYIVVKVSLLVVMEIGLFPLICGWWLDICSLEMFDATLKDREQSFDSAPGTTMFLHWLVGMVYVFYFASFILLLREVLRPGVLWFLRNLNDPDFNPVQEMIHLPIYRHLRRFILSVVVFGSIVLLMLWLPIRIIKLLFPVFLPYNVMLYSDAPVSELSLELLLLQVVLPALLEQGHTRQWLKRLVHAWTFTAGYMLDLHSYLLGEHEDDDDDDDNQPINNPPGRHNNNNRIPGLGEGLHAAHQAILQQGGPVGFQPYHRPMCLLTFPLYTAASGLYVCWLSIRAATVMLSWMPQGRTVIMLKVQEWTLMILKTVVVAVQLAGVIPLLLGLLFELVIVAPLRVPLDQTPLFYPWQDWALGVLHAKIIAAITLMGPQWWLKTVIEQVYANGIRNIDLYFIMRRLAAPVICVLLLSLCVPYTISGGITPLLGVQPEMQTLVERRIYPFLLMVVSLLAILSFQIRQFKRLYEHIKNDKYLVGQRLVNYERKAGRGASAPSYSTSS
;
A
#
# COMPACT_ATOMS: atom_id res chain seq x y z
N MET A 1 -7.56 -26.35 60.68
CA MET A 1 -8.12 -26.67 59.35
C MET A 1 -8.89 -25.46 58.85
N PRO A 2 -8.75 -24.99 57.59
CA PRO A 2 -7.59 -24.93 56.71
C PRO A 2 -7.35 -23.48 56.17
N GLU A 3 -6.21 -22.83 56.49
CA GLU A 3 -5.75 -21.61 55.80
C GLU A 3 -4.50 -21.84 54.92
N GLY A 4 -3.98 -23.07 54.88
CA GLY A 4 -2.72 -23.40 54.20
C GLY A 4 -2.83 -23.81 52.72
N THR A 5 -4.04 -24.00 52.18
CA THR A 5 -4.24 -24.58 50.83
C THR A 5 -4.26 -23.54 49.71
N HIS A 6 -4.63 -22.28 49.98
CA HIS A 6 -4.67 -21.23 48.95
C HIS A 6 -3.27 -20.77 48.51
N GLY A 7 -2.36 -20.54 49.46
CA GLY A 7 -0.99 -20.10 49.14
C GLY A 7 -0.13 -21.17 48.45
N GLN A 8 -0.37 -22.45 48.73
CA GLN A 8 0.31 -23.55 48.04
C GLN A 8 -0.17 -23.69 46.58
N PHE A 9 -1.45 -23.43 46.30
CA PHE A 9 -2.00 -23.50 44.94
C PHE A 9 -1.51 -22.35 44.06
N GLU A 10 -1.40 -21.13 44.61
CA GLU A 10 -0.82 -19.97 43.89
C GLU A 10 0.69 -20.13 43.65
N PHE A 11 1.42 -20.72 44.59
CA PHE A 11 2.85 -20.98 44.43
C PHE A 11 3.13 -22.12 43.43
N LEU A 12 2.34 -23.20 43.47
CA LEU A 12 2.43 -24.30 42.51
C LEU A 12 2.02 -23.88 41.10
N THR A 13 0.97 -23.06 40.95
CA THR A 13 0.59 -22.52 39.64
C THR A 13 1.66 -21.58 39.09
N SER A 14 2.25 -20.70 39.91
CA SER A 14 3.38 -19.85 39.51
C SER A 14 4.60 -20.66 39.06
N ILE A 15 4.95 -21.75 39.76
CA ILE A 15 6.05 -22.65 39.39
C ILE A 15 5.73 -23.44 38.11
N LEU A 16 4.49 -23.92 37.95
CA LEU A 16 4.06 -24.66 36.76
C LEU A 16 4.09 -23.74 35.53
N ILE A 17 3.58 -22.52 35.67
CA ILE A 17 3.62 -21.47 34.64
C ILE A 17 5.08 -21.16 34.27
N CYS A 18 5.96 -20.92 35.25
CA CYS A 18 7.40 -20.71 35.01
C CYS A 18 8.08 -21.90 34.30
N ARG A 19 7.68 -23.14 34.59
CA ARG A 19 8.20 -24.34 33.90
C ARG A 19 7.70 -24.43 32.46
N THR A 20 6.44 -24.14 32.20
CA THR A 20 5.85 -24.17 30.85
C THR A 20 6.43 -23.06 29.97
N ILE A 21 6.69 -21.88 30.54
CA ILE A 21 7.27 -20.74 29.82
C ILE A 21 8.74 -21.00 29.45
N LYS A 22 9.54 -21.57 30.37
CA LYS A 22 10.92 -22.01 30.09
C LYS A 22 11.03 -23.11 29.03
N ALA A 23 9.96 -23.88 28.81
CA ALA A 23 9.91 -24.91 27.78
C ALA A 23 9.46 -24.38 26.41
N SER A 24 9.05 -23.11 26.32
CA SER A 24 8.61 -22.51 25.07
C SER A 24 9.80 -21.90 24.30
N HIS A 25 9.84 -22.08 22.98
CA HIS A 25 10.81 -21.44 22.09
C HIS A 25 10.80 -19.89 22.16
N PHE A 26 9.80 -19.31 22.84
CA PHE A 26 9.57 -17.87 22.98
C PHE A 26 9.51 -17.41 24.45
N ASP A 27 10.30 -18.04 25.33
CA ASP A 27 10.38 -17.73 26.77
C ASP A 27 10.45 -16.21 27.03
N GLY A 28 11.31 -15.48 26.31
CA GLY A 28 11.43 -14.02 26.43
C GLY A 28 10.16 -13.21 26.06
N LEU A 29 9.42 -13.61 25.03
CA LEU A 29 8.19 -12.91 24.63
C LEU A 29 7.04 -13.21 25.59
N ILE A 30 6.93 -14.45 26.05
CA ILE A 30 5.88 -14.85 27.00
C ILE A 30 6.14 -14.24 28.38
N THR A 31 7.38 -14.28 28.87
CA THR A 31 7.76 -13.64 30.14
C THR A 31 7.54 -12.13 30.13
N THR A 32 7.84 -11.44 29.02
CA THR A 32 7.60 -10.00 28.92
C THR A 32 6.11 -9.67 28.94
N ILE A 33 5.27 -10.34 28.15
CA ILE A 33 3.82 -10.12 28.14
C ILE A 33 3.22 -10.40 29.54
N LEU A 34 3.59 -11.51 30.16
CA LEU A 34 3.13 -11.83 31.51
C LEU A 34 3.61 -10.81 32.54
N GLY A 35 4.86 -10.34 32.43
CA GLY A 35 5.40 -9.28 33.27
C GLY A 35 4.59 -7.98 33.16
N TYR A 36 4.19 -7.58 31.96
CA TYR A 36 3.34 -6.40 31.75
C TYR A 36 1.91 -6.61 32.28
N ILE A 37 1.34 -7.81 32.18
CA ILE A 37 0.01 -8.14 32.75
C ILE A 37 0.07 -8.05 34.28
N LEU A 38 1.10 -8.63 34.91
CA LEU A 38 1.31 -8.55 36.36
C LEU A 38 1.55 -7.10 36.81
N LEU A 39 2.34 -6.33 36.06
CA LEU A 39 2.56 -4.91 36.31
C LEU A 39 1.25 -4.10 36.21
N ALA A 40 0.43 -4.37 35.20
CA ALA A 40 -0.88 -3.73 35.06
C ALA A 40 -1.80 -4.05 36.26
N GLY A 41 -1.82 -5.31 36.70
CA GLY A 41 -2.54 -5.75 37.90
C GLY A 41 -2.04 -5.06 39.17
N ALA A 42 -0.73 -5.00 39.37
CA ALA A 42 -0.12 -4.33 40.51
C ALA A 42 -0.42 -2.82 40.53
N LEU A 43 -0.31 -2.15 39.39
CA LEU A 43 -0.66 -0.72 39.25
C LEU A 43 -2.14 -0.47 39.53
N MET A 44 -3.03 -1.36 39.10
CA MET A 44 -4.45 -1.30 39.39
C MET A 44 -4.73 -1.43 40.90
N ILE A 45 -4.10 -2.40 41.56
CA ILE A 45 -4.22 -2.59 43.02
C ILE A 45 -3.68 -1.36 43.76
N CYS A 46 -2.50 -0.87 43.40
CA CYS A 46 -1.92 0.34 43.99
C CYS A 46 -2.80 1.58 43.77
N HIS A 47 -3.45 1.70 42.60
CA HIS A 47 -4.38 2.78 42.32
C HIS A 47 -5.61 2.74 43.24
N VAL A 48 -6.18 1.55 43.46
CA VAL A 48 -7.30 1.34 44.39
C VAL A 48 -6.86 1.66 45.83
N LEU A 49 -5.69 1.18 46.27
CA LEU A 49 -5.14 1.47 47.59
C LEU A 49 -4.88 2.97 47.80
N ALA A 50 -4.29 3.66 46.80
CA ALA A 50 -4.07 5.11 46.86
C ALA A 50 -5.39 5.90 46.90
N SER A 51 -6.46 5.37 46.29
CA SER A 51 -7.80 5.95 46.38
C SER A 51 -8.40 5.82 47.79
N LEU A 52 -8.11 4.72 48.49
CA LEU A 52 -8.53 4.53 49.88
C LEU A 52 -7.79 5.49 50.83
N VAL A 53 -6.49 5.70 50.63
CA VAL A 53 -5.64 6.57 51.47
C VAL A 53 -5.76 8.07 51.12
N ARG A 54 -6.60 8.45 50.14
CA ARG A 54 -6.82 9.84 49.67
C ARG A 54 -5.55 10.59 49.19
N PHE A 55 -4.50 9.87 48.77
CA PHE A 55 -3.31 10.48 48.18
C PHE A 55 -3.54 10.89 46.71
N GLN A 56 -3.97 12.13 46.50
CA GLN A 56 -4.43 12.62 45.19
C GLN A 56 -3.34 12.60 44.09
N ARG A 57 -2.08 12.94 44.43
CA ARG A 57 -0.97 12.99 43.46
C ARG A 57 -0.54 11.60 43.00
N SER A 58 -0.34 10.67 43.95
CA SER A 58 0.04 9.28 43.67
C SER A 58 -1.04 8.56 42.86
N ARG A 59 -2.32 8.75 43.22
CA ARG A 59 -3.46 8.20 42.48
C ARG A 59 -3.45 8.61 40.99
N ARG A 60 -3.17 9.88 40.70
CA ARG A 60 -3.12 10.39 39.32
C ARG A 60 -1.95 9.77 38.53
N LEU A 61 -0.77 9.69 39.13
CA LEU A 61 0.41 9.06 38.51
C LEU A 61 0.17 7.56 38.23
N LEU A 62 -0.29 6.82 39.23
CA LEU A 62 -0.60 5.38 39.09
C LEU A 62 -1.68 5.11 38.03
N GLY A 63 -2.70 5.97 37.96
CA GLY A 63 -3.75 5.87 36.94
C GLY A 63 -3.21 6.06 35.53
N VAL A 64 -2.35 7.06 35.31
CA VAL A 64 -1.71 7.28 34.00
C VAL A 64 -0.79 6.11 33.63
N CYS A 65 0.04 5.63 34.57
CA CYS A 65 0.92 4.48 34.33
C CYS A 65 0.13 3.23 33.96
N TYR A 66 -0.98 2.94 34.67
CA TYR A 66 -1.86 1.82 34.33
C TYR A 66 -2.45 1.97 32.92
N ILE A 67 -2.93 3.16 32.53
CA ILE A 67 -3.49 3.39 31.20
C ILE A 67 -2.44 3.13 30.11
N VAL A 68 -1.20 3.59 30.29
CA VAL A 68 -0.12 3.37 29.32
C VAL A 68 0.17 1.87 29.14
N VAL A 69 0.30 1.12 30.24
CA VAL A 69 0.54 -0.33 30.18
C VAL A 69 -0.66 -1.06 29.55
N LYS A 70 -1.89 -0.70 29.94
CA LYS A 70 -3.13 -1.24 29.38
C LYS A 70 -3.21 -1.04 27.87
N VAL A 71 -3.00 0.18 27.38
CA VAL A 71 -3.04 0.49 25.94
C VAL A 71 -1.96 -0.29 25.19
N SER A 72 -0.75 -0.37 25.74
CA SER A 72 0.36 -1.13 25.14
C SER A 72 0.02 -2.62 24.99
N LEU A 73 -0.58 -3.23 26.03
CA LEU A 73 -1.02 -4.63 25.99
C LEU A 73 -2.14 -4.86 24.97
N LEU A 74 -3.11 -3.94 24.88
CA LEU A 74 -4.19 -4.02 23.89
C LEU A 74 -3.66 -3.89 22.46
N VAL A 75 -2.67 -3.00 22.23
CA VAL A 75 -2.01 -2.87 20.92
C VAL A 75 -1.27 -4.15 20.53
N VAL A 76 -0.53 -4.78 21.45
CA VAL A 76 0.16 -6.05 21.19
C VAL A 76 -0.85 -7.17 20.87
N MET A 77 -1.95 -7.23 21.60
CA MET A 77 -3.03 -8.19 21.34
C MET A 77 -3.63 -8.01 19.94
N GLU A 78 -3.92 -6.79 19.53
CA GLU A 78 -4.64 -6.55 18.28
C GLU A 78 -3.72 -6.41 17.03
N ILE A 79 -2.49 -5.87 17.12
CA ILE A 79 -1.55 -5.83 15.97
C ILE A 79 -0.70 -7.10 15.88
N GLY A 80 -0.34 -7.68 17.02
CA GLY A 80 0.50 -8.87 17.07
C GLY A 80 -0.33 -10.15 16.97
N LEU A 81 -1.18 -10.38 17.97
CA LEU A 81 -1.85 -11.67 18.14
C LEU A 81 -2.99 -11.92 17.14
N PHE A 82 -3.84 -10.92 16.87
CA PHE A 82 -4.98 -11.11 15.94
C PHE A 82 -4.56 -11.55 14.53
N PRO A 83 -3.61 -10.89 13.85
CA PRO A 83 -3.15 -11.31 12.53
C PRO A 83 -2.45 -12.67 12.58
N LEU A 84 -1.68 -12.96 13.64
CA LEU A 84 -1.06 -14.27 13.81
C LEU A 84 -2.10 -15.39 13.86
N ILE A 85 -3.18 -15.22 14.62
CA ILE A 85 -4.30 -16.19 14.67
C ILE A 85 -4.92 -16.36 13.28
N CYS A 86 -5.18 -15.27 12.57
CA CYS A 86 -5.73 -15.34 11.21
C CYS A 86 -4.79 -16.08 10.24
N GLY A 87 -3.49 -15.84 10.32
CA GLY A 87 -2.48 -16.53 9.52
C GLY A 87 -2.46 -18.03 9.76
N TRP A 88 -2.57 -18.47 11.03
CA TRP A 88 -2.70 -19.88 11.38
C TRP A 88 -3.98 -20.51 10.84
N TRP A 89 -5.12 -19.80 10.90
CA TRP A 89 -6.35 -20.28 10.28
C TRP A 89 -6.21 -20.50 8.78
N LEU A 90 -5.53 -19.58 8.09
CA LEU A 90 -5.26 -19.69 6.65
C LEU A 90 -4.33 -20.87 6.32
N ASP A 91 -3.24 -21.05 7.07
CA ASP A 91 -2.32 -22.17 6.85
C ASP A 91 -3.04 -23.51 7.05
N ILE A 92 -3.72 -23.69 8.18
CA ILE A 92 -4.46 -24.93 8.49
C ILE A 92 -5.51 -25.25 7.42
N CYS A 93 -6.24 -24.23 6.93
CA CYS A 93 -7.25 -24.42 5.89
C CYS A 93 -6.65 -24.70 4.50
N SER A 94 -5.39 -24.33 4.27
CA SER A 94 -4.69 -24.52 2.98
C SER A 94 -3.77 -25.74 2.94
N LEU A 95 -3.59 -26.47 4.05
CA LEU A 95 -2.78 -27.69 4.10
C LEU A 95 -3.13 -28.71 3.01
N GLU A 96 -4.41 -29.00 2.83
CA GLU A 96 -4.88 -29.97 1.83
C GLU A 96 -4.65 -29.53 0.39
N MET A 97 -4.41 -28.23 0.16
CA MET A 97 -4.11 -27.69 -1.17
C MET A 97 -2.69 -28.02 -1.62
N PHE A 98 -1.76 -28.19 -0.66
CA PHE A 98 -0.33 -28.41 -0.89
C PHE A 98 0.16 -29.81 -0.47
N ASP A 99 -0.75 -30.72 -0.15
CA ASP A 99 -0.45 -32.06 0.39
C ASP A 99 0.42 -32.06 1.65
N ALA A 100 0.34 -30.98 2.44
CA ALA A 100 1.06 -30.85 3.69
C ALA A 100 0.21 -31.37 4.85
N THR A 101 0.83 -32.01 5.84
CA THR A 101 0.16 -32.45 7.07
C THR A 101 0.44 -31.51 8.25
N LEU A 102 -0.39 -31.59 9.29
CA LEU A 102 -0.12 -30.88 10.56
C LEU A 102 1.23 -31.26 11.17
N LYS A 103 1.70 -32.50 10.94
CA LYS A 103 3.00 -32.98 11.43
C LYS A 103 4.16 -32.29 10.71
N ASP A 104 4.04 -32.09 9.39
CA ASP A 104 5.07 -31.38 8.61
C ASP A 104 5.19 -29.91 9.07
N ARG A 105 4.06 -29.31 9.50
CA ARG A 105 4.05 -27.97 10.11
C ARG A 105 4.63 -27.93 11.51
N GLU A 106 4.35 -28.93 12.34
CA GLU A 106 4.99 -29.08 13.64
C GLU A 106 6.52 -29.17 13.50
N GLN A 107 7.01 -30.01 12.59
CA GLN A 107 8.44 -30.12 12.29
C GLN A 107 9.04 -28.82 11.73
N SER A 108 8.29 -28.12 10.86
CA SER A 108 8.71 -26.81 10.34
C SER A 108 8.81 -25.77 11.46
N PHE A 109 7.85 -25.77 12.39
CA PHE A 109 7.83 -24.89 13.55
C PHE A 109 9.01 -25.17 14.49
N ASP A 110 9.30 -26.44 14.78
CA ASP A 110 10.43 -26.84 15.62
C ASP A 110 11.79 -26.47 15.01
N SER A 111 11.92 -26.59 13.69
CA SER A 111 13.15 -26.25 12.98
C SER A 111 13.44 -24.74 12.94
N ALA A 112 12.41 -23.91 12.77
CA ALA A 112 12.55 -22.46 12.60
C ALA A 112 11.36 -21.70 13.22
N PRO A 113 11.22 -21.68 14.56
CA PRO A 113 10.02 -21.16 15.24
C PRO A 113 9.82 -19.67 14.99
N GLY A 114 10.89 -18.87 14.99
CA GLY A 114 10.82 -17.43 14.72
C GLY A 114 10.32 -17.12 13.30
N THR A 115 10.89 -17.79 12.30
CA THR A 115 10.53 -17.60 10.89
C THR A 115 9.10 -18.03 10.61
N THR A 116 8.68 -19.19 11.13
CA THR A 116 7.29 -19.63 10.99
C THR A 116 6.32 -18.63 11.62
N MET A 117 6.59 -18.10 12.82
CA MET A 117 5.70 -17.11 13.45
C MET A 117 5.63 -15.80 12.68
N PHE A 118 6.77 -15.34 12.19
CA PHE A 118 6.82 -14.15 11.36
C PHE A 118 6.03 -14.32 10.07
N LEU A 119 6.17 -15.45 9.36
CA LEU A 119 5.45 -15.72 8.12
C LEU A 119 3.93 -15.81 8.34
N HIS A 120 3.48 -16.52 9.37
CA HIS A 120 2.05 -16.60 9.70
C HIS A 120 1.50 -15.23 10.08
N TRP A 121 2.23 -14.45 10.90
CA TRP A 121 1.83 -13.08 11.22
C TRP A 121 1.73 -12.22 9.97
N LEU A 122 2.71 -12.30 9.06
CA LEU A 122 2.75 -11.51 7.84
C LEU A 122 1.60 -11.85 6.89
N VAL A 123 1.36 -13.14 6.60
CA VAL A 123 0.23 -13.60 5.78
C VAL A 123 -1.10 -13.18 6.42
N GLY A 124 -1.20 -13.30 7.74
CA GLY A 124 -2.35 -12.81 8.50
C GLY A 124 -2.57 -11.30 8.37
N MET A 125 -1.51 -10.50 8.46
CA MET A 125 -1.58 -9.04 8.30
C MET A 125 -2.09 -8.66 6.90
N VAL A 126 -1.56 -9.32 5.89
CA VAL A 126 -1.98 -9.15 4.49
C VAL A 126 -3.46 -9.51 4.31
N TYR A 127 -3.90 -10.63 4.87
CA TYR A 127 -5.31 -11.03 4.84
C TYR A 127 -6.23 -9.99 5.50
N VAL A 128 -5.89 -9.52 6.70
CA VAL A 128 -6.67 -8.48 7.40
C VAL A 128 -6.73 -7.20 6.57
N PHE A 129 -5.62 -6.83 5.92
CA PHE A 129 -5.58 -5.67 5.02
C PHE A 129 -6.51 -5.83 3.80
N TYR A 130 -6.49 -6.99 3.14
CA TYR A 130 -7.39 -7.24 2.00
C TYR A 130 -8.85 -7.28 2.42
N PHE A 131 -9.15 -7.90 3.56
CA PHE A 131 -10.48 -7.93 4.10
C PHE A 131 -10.99 -6.50 4.39
N ALA A 132 -10.19 -5.68 5.06
CA ALA A 132 -10.54 -4.28 5.34
C ALA A 132 -10.75 -3.47 4.04
N SER A 133 -9.86 -3.65 3.05
CA SER A 133 -9.96 -3.00 1.74
C SER A 133 -11.22 -3.43 0.98
N PHE A 134 -11.60 -4.70 1.08
CA PHE A 134 -12.83 -5.24 0.51
C PHE A 134 -14.08 -4.66 1.17
N ILE A 135 -14.12 -4.55 2.51
CA ILE A 135 -15.23 -3.91 3.23
C ILE A 135 -15.36 -2.44 2.83
N LEU A 136 -14.25 -1.71 2.67
CA LEU A 136 -14.27 -0.32 2.20
C LEU A 136 -14.83 -0.22 0.78
N LEU A 137 -14.42 -1.11 -0.13
CA LEU A 137 -14.96 -1.15 -1.48
C LEU A 137 -16.46 -1.49 -1.47
N LEU A 138 -16.88 -2.45 -0.66
CA LEU A 138 -18.29 -2.81 -0.52
C LEU A 138 -19.13 -1.61 -0.04
N ARG A 139 -18.63 -0.78 0.88
CA ARG A 139 -19.33 0.45 1.31
C ARG A 139 -19.50 1.49 0.21
N GLU A 140 -18.63 1.49 -0.79
CA GLU A 140 -18.75 2.40 -1.94
C GLU A 140 -19.74 1.91 -3.00
N VAL A 141 -20.06 0.62 -2.97
CA VAL A 141 -21.00 -0.03 -3.91
C VAL A 141 -22.38 -0.17 -3.28
N LEU A 142 -22.43 -0.64 -2.03
CA LEU A 142 -23.66 -0.92 -1.30
C LEU A 142 -24.20 0.34 -0.62
N ARG A 143 -25.52 0.41 -0.51
CA ARG A 143 -26.21 1.46 0.23
C ARG A 143 -25.73 1.51 1.69
N PRO A 144 -25.51 2.69 2.30
CA PRO A 144 -24.95 2.83 3.65
C PRO A 144 -25.68 2.06 4.76
N GLY A 145 -27.00 1.85 4.62
CA GLY A 145 -27.82 1.12 5.59
C GLY A 145 -27.69 -0.41 5.54
N VAL A 146 -27.08 -0.98 4.50
CA VAL A 146 -26.94 -2.45 4.35
C VAL A 146 -25.86 -2.98 5.30
N LEU A 147 -24.74 -2.26 5.36
CA LEU A 147 -23.61 -2.60 6.22
C LEU A 147 -23.70 -1.90 7.58
N TRP A 148 -24.92 -1.71 8.12
CA TRP A 148 -25.16 -1.01 9.39
C TRP A 148 -24.48 -1.68 10.59
N PHE A 149 -24.22 -2.99 10.50
CA PHE A 149 -23.52 -3.76 11.54
C PHE A 149 -22.01 -3.51 11.54
N LEU A 150 -21.44 -3.01 10.44
CA LEU A 150 -20.05 -2.58 10.36
C LEU A 150 -20.03 -1.06 10.60
N ARG A 151 -19.20 -0.53 11.50
CA ARG A 151 -19.03 0.93 11.64
C ARG A 151 -18.15 1.51 10.53
N ASN A 152 -18.42 2.75 10.16
CA ASN A 152 -17.65 3.45 9.13
C ASN A 152 -16.22 3.70 9.60
N LEU A 153 -15.24 3.32 8.79
CA LEU A 153 -13.81 3.47 9.09
C LEU A 153 -13.28 4.88 8.85
N ASN A 154 -13.99 5.64 8.02
CA ASN A 154 -13.61 6.99 7.62
C ASN A 154 -14.28 8.07 8.48
N ASP A 155 -14.81 7.70 9.64
CA ASP A 155 -15.38 8.67 10.57
C ASP A 155 -14.24 9.50 11.21
N PRO A 156 -14.14 10.82 10.95
CA PRO A 156 -13.05 11.66 11.47
C PRO A 156 -13.01 11.74 13.00
N ASP A 157 -14.09 11.37 13.68
CA ASP A 157 -14.17 11.35 15.15
C ASP A 157 -13.64 10.03 15.76
N PHE A 158 -13.26 9.05 14.93
CA PHE A 158 -12.74 7.77 15.39
C PHE A 158 -11.22 7.82 15.64
N ASN A 159 -10.82 7.77 16.91
CA ASN A 159 -9.43 7.59 17.32
C ASN A 159 -9.26 6.24 18.05
N PRO A 160 -8.52 5.27 17.48
CA PRO A 160 -8.42 3.91 18.05
C PRO A 160 -7.79 3.91 19.45
N VAL A 161 -6.73 4.70 19.64
CA VAL A 161 -6.05 4.84 20.94
C VAL A 161 -6.97 5.43 22.00
N GLN A 162 -7.79 6.43 21.63
CA GLN A 162 -8.74 7.04 22.54
C GLN A 162 -9.78 6.02 23.02
N GLU A 163 -10.26 5.17 22.12
CA GLU A 163 -11.21 4.11 22.47
C GLU A 163 -10.60 3.07 23.44
N MET A 164 -9.35 2.67 23.23
CA MET A 164 -8.61 1.79 24.15
C MET A 164 -8.44 2.35 25.56
N ILE A 165 -8.32 3.68 25.68
CA ILE A 165 -8.20 4.34 26.98
C ILE A 165 -9.54 4.25 27.72
N HIS A 166 -10.65 4.59 27.07
CA HIS A 166 -11.94 4.76 27.73
C HIS A 166 -12.70 3.46 28.03
N LEU A 167 -12.58 2.42 27.20
CA LEU A 167 -13.37 1.19 27.39
C LEU A 167 -12.70 0.21 28.38
N PRO A 168 -13.48 -0.57 29.14
CA PRO A 168 -12.93 -1.59 30.03
C PRO A 168 -12.35 -2.78 29.26
N ILE A 169 -11.33 -3.45 29.83
CA ILE A 169 -10.59 -4.55 29.18
C ILE A 169 -11.52 -5.68 28.73
N TYR A 170 -12.52 -6.06 29.54
CA TYR A 170 -13.45 -7.14 29.17
C TYR A 170 -14.20 -6.85 27.86
N ARG A 171 -14.46 -5.57 27.56
CA ARG A 171 -15.17 -5.17 26.34
C ARG A 171 -14.28 -5.35 25.12
N HIS A 172 -12.99 -5.01 25.24
CA HIS A 172 -12.00 -5.31 24.20
C HIS A 172 -11.83 -6.81 24.00
N LEU A 173 -11.70 -7.58 25.09
CA LEU A 173 -11.53 -9.03 24.99
C LEU A 173 -12.74 -9.72 24.35
N ARG A 174 -13.96 -9.36 24.76
CA ARG A 174 -15.19 -9.88 24.12
C ARG A 174 -15.21 -9.57 22.62
N ARG A 175 -14.79 -8.36 22.25
CA ARG A 175 -14.74 -7.94 20.85
C ARG A 175 -13.68 -8.70 20.05
N PHE A 176 -12.49 -8.85 20.62
CA PHE A 176 -11.42 -9.65 20.06
C PHE A 176 -11.84 -11.11 19.82
N ILE A 177 -12.62 -11.69 20.73
CA ILE A 177 -13.14 -13.05 20.55
C ILE A 177 -14.15 -13.09 19.38
N LEU A 178 -15.10 -12.14 19.36
CA LEU A 178 -16.12 -12.07 18.29
C LEU A 178 -15.49 -11.94 16.91
N SER A 179 -14.47 -11.10 16.79
CA SER A 179 -13.77 -10.91 15.53
C SER A 179 -12.94 -12.13 15.12
N VAL A 180 -12.23 -12.80 16.02
CA VAL A 180 -11.55 -14.06 15.70
C VAL A 180 -12.54 -15.09 15.15
N VAL A 181 -13.75 -15.18 15.72
CA VAL A 181 -14.81 -16.07 15.23
C VAL A 181 -15.31 -15.65 13.85
N VAL A 182 -15.57 -14.35 13.63
CA VAL A 182 -16.05 -13.84 12.33
C VAL A 182 -15.00 -14.06 11.24
N PHE A 183 -13.76 -13.62 11.47
CA PHE A 183 -12.68 -13.77 10.49
C PHE A 183 -12.34 -15.24 10.23
N GLY A 184 -12.33 -16.07 11.28
CA GLY A 184 -12.12 -17.51 11.14
C GLY A 184 -13.21 -18.19 10.32
N SER A 185 -14.49 -17.93 10.63
CA SER A 185 -15.61 -18.54 9.89
C SER A 185 -15.62 -18.16 8.41
N ILE A 186 -15.22 -16.92 8.07
CA ILE A 186 -15.03 -16.49 6.68
C ILE A 186 -13.91 -17.29 6.00
N VAL A 187 -12.78 -17.52 6.66
CA VAL A 187 -11.68 -18.36 6.12
C VAL A 187 -12.16 -19.78 5.84
N LEU A 188 -12.92 -20.40 6.75
CA LEU A 188 -13.46 -21.74 6.52
C LEU A 188 -14.42 -21.78 5.31
N LEU A 189 -15.29 -20.78 5.18
CA LEU A 189 -16.25 -20.72 4.09
C LEU A 189 -15.59 -20.43 2.74
N MET A 190 -14.59 -19.54 2.72
CA MET A 190 -13.96 -19.06 1.48
C MET A 190 -12.82 -19.95 0.99
N LEU A 191 -12.12 -20.66 1.89
CA LEU A 191 -10.99 -21.52 1.53
C LEU A 191 -11.27 -22.98 1.80
N TRP A 192 -11.52 -23.36 3.06
CA TRP A 192 -11.61 -24.77 3.44
C TRP A 192 -12.75 -25.49 2.71
N LEU A 193 -13.94 -24.88 2.64
CA LEU A 193 -15.11 -25.47 2.00
C LEU A 193 -14.90 -25.67 0.48
N PRO A 194 -14.47 -24.66 -0.32
CA PRO A 194 -14.15 -24.86 -1.73
C PRO A 194 -13.05 -25.89 -1.97
N ILE A 195 -11.98 -25.90 -1.16
CA ILE A 195 -10.88 -26.87 -1.31
C ILE A 195 -11.40 -28.30 -1.12
N ARG A 196 -12.25 -28.53 -0.11
CA ARG A 196 -12.92 -29.83 0.12
C ARG A 196 -13.81 -30.24 -1.04
N ILE A 197 -14.62 -29.29 -1.55
CA ILE A 197 -15.50 -29.54 -2.70
C ILE A 197 -14.69 -29.88 -3.95
N ILE A 198 -13.60 -29.16 -4.23
CA ILE A 198 -12.72 -29.42 -5.38
C ILE A 198 -12.04 -30.77 -5.24
N LYS A 199 -11.54 -31.13 -4.05
CA LYS A 199 -10.93 -32.45 -3.81
C LYS A 199 -11.93 -33.60 -4.01
N LEU A 200 -13.20 -33.37 -3.67
CA LEU A 200 -14.29 -34.33 -3.89
C LEU A 200 -14.70 -34.42 -5.38
N LEU A 201 -14.79 -33.29 -6.08
CA LEU A 201 -15.24 -33.23 -7.48
C LEU A 201 -14.14 -33.54 -8.50
N PHE A 202 -12.89 -33.17 -8.20
CA PHE A 202 -11.73 -33.24 -9.09
C PHE A 202 -10.48 -33.72 -8.33
N PRO A 203 -10.38 -35.01 -7.99
CA PRO A 203 -9.27 -35.56 -7.20
C PRO A 203 -7.89 -35.49 -7.89
N VAL A 204 -7.84 -35.21 -9.20
CA VAL A 204 -6.60 -35.05 -9.98
C VAL A 204 -6.11 -33.60 -10.01
N PHE A 205 -6.95 -32.62 -9.65
CA PHE A 205 -6.62 -31.20 -9.75
C PHE A 205 -5.75 -30.71 -8.59
N LEU A 206 -5.82 -31.37 -7.43
CA LEU A 206 -4.98 -31.15 -6.26
C LEU A 206 -4.10 -32.39 -6.03
N PRO A 207 -2.88 -32.25 -5.49
CA PRO A 207 -2.28 -31.05 -4.90
C PRO A 207 -1.52 -30.17 -5.89
N TYR A 208 -1.38 -28.88 -5.56
CA TYR A 208 -0.47 -27.99 -6.29
C TYR A 208 0.97 -28.27 -5.87
N ASN A 209 1.76 -28.83 -6.78
CA ASN A 209 3.21 -29.02 -6.60
C ASN A 209 3.92 -27.67 -6.71
N VAL A 210 3.89 -26.86 -5.65
CA VAL A 210 4.81 -25.74 -5.52
C VAL A 210 6.16 -26.35 -5.16
N MET A 211 7.00 -26.59 -6.18
CA MET A 211 8.40 -26.95 -5.96
C MET A 211 9.13 -25.75 -5.36
N LEU A 212 8.98 -25.54 -4.05
CA LEU A 212 9.88 -24.72 -3.27
C LEU A 212 11.22 -25.45 -3.22
N TYR A 213 12.14 -25.09 -4.11
CA TYR A 213 13.53 -25.50 -4.00
C TYR A 213 14.07 -24.99 -2.65
N SER A 214 14.31 -25.93 -1.74
CA SER A 214 14.64 -25.74 -0.34
C SER A 214 15.99 -25.05 -0.07
N ASP A 215 16.77 -24.74 -1.11
CA ASP A 215 18.15 -24.28 -0.96
C ASP A 215 18.32 -22.75 -1.01
N ALA A 216 17.27 -21.98 -1.33
CA ALA A 216 17.24 -20.53 -1.14
C ALA A 216 15.82 -19.95 -0.88
N PRO A 217 15.08 -20.42 0.14
CA PRO A 217 13.65 -20.10 0.31
C PRO A 217 13.38 -18.64 0.72
N VAL A 218 14.35 -17.92 1.28
CA VAL A 218 14.08 -16.62 1.92
C VAL A 218 13.87 -15.50 0.89
N SER A 219 14.56 -15.50 -0.25
CA SER A 219 14.45 -14.40 -1.22
C SER A 219 13.25 -14.51 -2.15
N GLU A 220 12.85 -15.72 -2.55
CA GLU A 220 11.69 -15.93 -3.44
C GLU A 220 10.39 -15.59 -2.71
N LEU A 221 10.24 -16.08 -1.48
CA LEU A 221 9.13 -15.67 -0.60
C LEU A 221 9.17 -14.17 -0.29
N SER A 222 10.36 -13.58 -0.03
CA SER A 222 10.46 -12.13 0.21
C SER A 222 10.07 -11.30 -1.01
N LEU A 223 10.33 -11.78 -2.23
CA LEU A 223 9.98 -11.09 -3.48
C LEU A 223 8.48 -11.23 -3.77
N GLU A 224 7.89 -12.42 -3.57
CA GLU A 224 6.43 -12.62 -3.67
C GLU A 224 5.67 -11.82 -2.61
N LEU A 225 6.19 -11.75 -1.38
CA LEU A 225 5.63 -10.93 -0.30
C LEU A 225 5.79 -9.44 -0.57
N LEU A 226 6.92 -9.00 -1.14
CA LEU A 226 7.15 -7.62 -1.54
C LEU A 226 6.28 -7.22 -2.76
N LEU A 227 6.04 -8.15 -3.68
CA LEU A 227 5.06 -7.99 -4.76
C LEU A 227 3.64 -7.86 -4.18
N LEU A 228 3.24 -8.77 -3.31
CA LEU A 228 1.91 -8.78 -2.69
C LEU A 228 1.69 -7.55 -1.77
N GLN A 229 2.72 -7.05 -1.10
CA GLN A 229 2.62 -5.98 -0.11
C GLN A 229 2.92 -4.58 -0.67
N VAL A 230 3.69 -4.46 -1.75
CA VAL A 230 4.00 -3.16 -2.37
C VAL A 230 3.30 -2.99 -3.70
N VAL A 231 3.28 -4.01 -4.56
CA VAL A 231 2.67 -3.91 -5.90
C VAL A 231 1.15 -4.03 -5.81
N LEU A 232 0.59 -4.90 -4.97
CA LEU A 232 -0.87 -5.07 -4.94
C LEU A 232 -1.62 -3.88 -4.28
N PRO A 233 -1.16 -3.28 -3.16
CA PRO A 233 -1.74 -2.04 -2.67
C PRO A 233 -1.53 -0.88 -3.65
N ALA A 234 -0.37 -0.82 -4.31
CA ALA A 234 -0.12 0.13 -5.39
C ALA A 234 -1.08 -0.04 -6.58
N LEU A 235 -1.45 -1.28 -6.91
CA LEU A 235 -2.44 -1.59 -7.93
C LEU A 235 -3.83 -1.24 -7.44
N LEU A 236 -4.22 -1.52 -6.20
CA LEU A 236 -5.53 -1.15 -5.65
C LEU A 236 -5.68 0.37 -5.43
N GLU A 237 -4.58 1.09 -5.28
CA GLU A 237 -4.53 2.55 -5.14
C GLU A 237 -4.60 3.28 -6.49
N GLN A 238 -4.29 2.60 -7.60
CA GLN A 238 -4.53 3.17 -8.93
C GLN A 238 -6.04 3.28 -9.17
N GLY A 239 -6.51 4.49 -9.54
CA GLY A 239 -7.95 4.75 -9.68
C GLY A 239 -8.69 3.84 -10.67
N HIS A 240 -8.01 3.36 -11.72
CA HIS A 240 -8.65 2.54 -12.77
C HIS A 240 -8.98 1.11 -12.35
N THR A 241 -8.07 0.42 -11.67
CA THR A 241 -8.26 -0.95 -11.14
C THR A 241 -9.31 -0.96 -10.03
N ARG A 242 -9.27 0.04 -9.12
CA ARG A 242 -10.32 0.23 -8.11
C ARG A 242 -11.69 0.45 -8.75
N GLN A 243 -11.77 1.28 -9.78
CA GLN A 243 -13.03 1.52 -10.49
C GLN A 243 -13.53 0.25 -11.21
N TRP A 244 -12.62 -0.54 -11.80
CA TRP A 244 -12.99 -1.81 -12.41
C TRP A 244 -13.49 -2.83 -11.38
N LEU A 245 -12.79 -2.95 -10.24
CA LEU A 245 -13.20 -3.79 -9.13
C LEU A 245 -14.55 -3.33 -8.56
N LYS A 246 -14.77 -2.01 -8.45
CA LYS A 246 -16.07 -1.43 -8.06
C LYS A 246 -17.17 -1.84 -9.03
N ARG A 247 -16.92 -1.77 -10.35
CA ARG A 247 -17.89 -2.22 -11.37
C ARG A 247 -18.14 -3.72 -11.30
N LEU A 248 -17.12 -4.53 -11.07
CA LEU A 248 -17.26 -5.98 -10.92
C LEU A 248 -18.11 -6.33 -9.70
N VAL A 249 -17.78 -5.76 -8.54
CA VAL A 249 -18.54 -5.96 -7.31
C VAL A 249 -19.97 -5.45 -7.49
N HIS A 250 -20.16 -4.28 -8.11
CA HIS A 250 -21.50 -3.76 -8.44
C HIS A 250 -22.27 -4.71 -9.36
N ALA A 251 -21.65 -5.23 -10.41
CA ALA A 251 -22.29 -6.18 -11.33
C ALA A 251 -22.67 -7.48 -10.63
N TRP A 252 -21.80 -8.00 -9.75
CA TRP A 252 -22.10 -9.15 -8.93
C TRP A 252 -23.26 -8.89 -7.96
N THR A 253 -23.22 -7.78 -7.21
CA THR A 253 -24.29 -7.41 -6.27
C THR A 253 -25.60 -7.13 -6.99
N PHE A 254 -25.55 -6.56 -8.19
CA PHE A 254 -26.72 -6.36 -9.04
C PHE A 254 -27.30 -7.71 -9.48
N THR A 255 -26.46 -8.61 -10.00
CA THR A 255 -26.91 -9.93 -10.50
C THR A 255 -27.45 -10.78 -9.35
N ALA A 256 -26.73 -10.88 -8.24
CA ALA A 256 -27.17 -11.63 -7.07
C ALA A 256 -28.39 -10.99 -6.41
N GLY A 257 -28.42 -9.66 -6.30
CA GLY A 257 -29.56 -8.91 -5.80
C GLY A 257 -30.79 -9.06 -6.69
N TYR A 258 -30.62 -9.22 -8.01
CA TYR A 258 -31.71 -9.49 -8.93
C TYR A 258 -32.23 -10.92 -8.80
N MET A 259 -31.34 -11.92 -8.71
CA MET A 259 -31.72 -13.33 -8.50
C MET A 259 -32.44 -13.56 -7.17
N LEU A 260 -32.14 -12.75 -6.15
CA LEU A 260 -32.71 -12.86 -4.80
C LEU A 260 -33.76 -11.77 -4.48
N ASP A 261 -34.10 -10.93 -5.46
CA ASP A 261 -35.07 -9.83 -5.33
C ASP A 261 -34.76 -8.82 -4.19
N LEU A 262 -33.45 -8.61 -3.96
CA LEU A 262 -32.85 -7.71 -2.95
C LEU A 262 -32.16 -6.49 -3.59
N HIS A 263 -32.31 -6.29 -4.90
CA HIS A 263 -31.57 -5.27 -5.68
C HIS A 263 -31.71 -3.86 -5.11
N SER A 264 -32.95 -3.36 -4.94
CA SER A 264 -33.17 -2.00 -4.44
C SER A 264 -32.81 -1.85 -2.94
N TYR A 265 -32.67 -2.96 -2.20
CA TYR A 265 -32.25 -2.93 -0.79
C TYR A 265 -30.73 -2.76 -0.72
N LEU A 266 -30.01 -3.49 -1.58
CA LEU A 266 -28.56 -3.50 -1.64
C LEU A 266 -27.97 -2.24 -2.30
N LEU A 267 -28.57 -1.76 -3.39
CA LEU A 267 -28.01 -0.71 -4.25
C LEU A 267 -28.78 0.62 -4.20
N GLY A 268 -30.02 0.63 -3.71
CA GLY A 268 -30.93 1.77 -3.84
C GLY A 268 -31.46 1.94 -5.27
N GLU A 269 -32.50 2.74 -5.45
CA GLU A 269 -32.91 3.23 -6.77
C GLU A 269 -32.12 4.52 -7.03
N HIS A 270 -31.52 4.66 -8.22
CA HIS A 270 -31.12 5.99 -8.68
C HIS A 270 -32.42 6.78 -8.84
N GLU A 271 -32.56 7.89 -8.11
CA GLU A 271 -33.53 8.93 -8.44
C GLU A 271 -33.11 9.48 -9.82
N ASP A 272 -33.59 8.86 -10.89
CA ASP A 272 -33.75 9.51 -12.18
C ASP A 272 -35.00 10.40 -12.09
N ASP A 273 -34.94 11.44 -11.24
CA ASP A 273 -35.89 12.56 -11.24
C ASP A 273 -35.08 13.85 -11.32
N ASP A 274 -34.63 14.17 -12.54
CA ASP A 274 -34.04 15.46 -12.92
C ASP A 274 -35.14 16.52 -13.22
N ASP A 275 -36.40 16.31 -12.84
CA ASP A 275 -37.50 17.27 -13.06
C ASP A 275 -38.48 17.28 -11.87
N ASP A 276 -38.24 18.18 -10.92
CA ASP A 276 -39.24 18.92 -10.09
C ASP A 276 -38.71 19.18 -8.66
N ASP A 277 -37.94 20.26 -8.48
CA ASP A 277 -38.06 21.05 -7.22
C ASP A 277 -37.63 22.52 -7.41
N ASP A 278 -38.34 23.23 -8.27
CA ASP A 278 -38.43 24.70 -8.22
C ASP A 278 -39.49 25.08 -7.16
N ASN A 279 -39.12 25.06 -5.87
CA ASN A 279 -39.59 25.98 -4.80
C ASN A 279 -39.38 25.39 -3.38
N GLN A 280 -38.34 25.83 -2.66
CA GLN A 280 -38.50 26.49 -1.34
C GLN A 280 -37.17 26.99 -0.73
N PRO A 281 -37.22 27.97 0.19
CA PRO A 281 -36.12 28.89 0.42
C PRO A 281 -35.05 28.38 1.39
N ILE A 282 -33.84 28.84 1.07
CA ILE A 282 -32.58 28.72 1.80
C ILE A 282 -32.74 29.15 3.27
N ASN A 283 -32.43 28.25 4.20
CA ASN A 283 -31.95 28.60 5.54
C ASN A 283 -31.15 27.45 6.15
N ASN A 284 -29.82 27.46 5.97
CA ASN A 284 -28.83 27.12 7.01
C ASN A 284 -27.38 27.46 6.57
N PRO A 285 -26.48 27.77 7.52
CA PRO A 285 -25.23 28.54 7.29
C PRO A 285 -24.05 27.70 6.73
N PRO A 286 -22.97 28.34 6.24
CA PRO A 286 -22.00 27.70 5.35
C PRO A 286 -21.00 26.81 6.10
N GLY A 287 -21.19 25.49 5.99
CA GLY A 287 -20.25 24.47 6.44
C GLY A 287 -19.20 24.12 5.38
N ARG A 288 -18.17 24.96 5.28
CA ARG A 288 -16.77 24.63 4.93
C ARG A 288 -16.55 23.40 4.01
N HIS A 289 -16.68 23.61 2.70
CA HIS A 289 -15.95 22.82 1.70
C HIS A 289 -14.45 23.05 1.93
N ASN A 290 -13.73 22.00 2.34
CA ASN A 290 -12.29 21.99 2.18
C ASN A 290 -11.83 20.59 1.79
N ASN A 291 -11.30 20.50 0.57
CA ASN A 291 -10.53 19.39 0.04
C ASN A 291 -9.58 18.84 1.09
N ASN A 292 -9.58 17.52 1.27
CA ASN A 292 -8.39 16.75 1.62
C ASN A 292 -8.58 15.28 1.24
N ASN A 293 -8.07 14.93 0.06
CA ASN A 293 -7.59 13.58 -0.24
C ASN A 293 -6.44 13.24 0.71
N ARG A 294 -6.76 12.85 1.95
CA ARG A 294 -5.78 12.32 2.89
C ARG A 294 -6.04 10.82 3.07
N ILE A 295 -5.26 10.04 2.34
CA ILE A 295 -5.13 8.59 2.53
C ILE A 295 -4.54 8.38 3.94
N PRO A 296 -5.16 7.60 4.83
CA PRO A 296 -4.61 7.35 6.16
C PRO A 296 -3.26 6.64 6.05
N GLY A 297 -2.31 7.05 6.89
CA GLY A 297 -1.00 6.40 7.00
C GLY A 297 -1.13 4.93 7.38
N LEU A 298 -0.20 4.14 6.85
CA LEU A 298 -0.13 2.66 6.81
C LEU A 298 -0.19 1.91 8.17
N GLY A 299 -0.45 2.59 9.30
CA GLY A 299 -0.48 1.99 10.64
C GLY A 299 -1.77 2.24 11.45
N GLU A 300 -2.60 3.21 11.08
CA GLU A 300 -3.78 3.60 11.88
C GLU A 300 -5.07 2.84 11.48
N GLY A 301 -5.14 2.32 10.25
CA GLY A 301 -6.36 1.71 9.72
C GLY A 301 -6.63 0.27 10.15
N LEU A 302 -5.61 -0.51 10.50
CA LEU A 302 -5.77 -1.96 10.73
C LEU A 302 -6.50 -2.25 12.05
N HIS A 303 -6.17 -1.49 13.09
CA HIS A 303 -6.84 -1.51 14.38
C HIS A 303 -8.26 -0.94 14.29
N ALA A 304 -8.40 0.16 13.55
CA ALA A 304 -9.68 0.81 13.30
C ALA A 304 -10.67 -0.16 12.63
N ALA A 305 -10.22 -0.90 11.61
CA ALA A 305 -11.06 -1.79 10.79
C ALA A 305 -11.73 -2.88 11.60
N HIS A 306 -10.96 -3.51 12.47
CA HIS A 306 -11.41 -4.56 13.37
C HIS A 306 -12.34 -4.01 14.47
N GLN A 307 -11.97 -2.87 15.06
CA GLN A 307 -12.69 -2.27 16.18
C GLN A 307 -13.98 -1.55 15.76
N ALA A 308 -14.07 -1.14 14.50
CA ALA A 308 -15.27 -0.58 13.89
C ALA A 308 -16.41 -1.61 13.75
N ILE A 309 -16.14 -2.91 13.65
CA ILE A 309 -17.20 -3.92 13.40
C ILE A 309 -18.17 -4.08 14.59
N LEU A 310 -17.81 -3.63 15.80
CA LEU A 310 -18.44 -4.12 17.04
C LEU A 310 -19.09 -3.02 17.90
N GLN A 311 -19.37 -1.85 17.32
CA GLN A 311 -20.17 -0.80 17.96
C GLN A 311 -21.25 -0.29 17.00
N GLN A 312 -22.52 -0.50 17.38
CA GLN A 312 -23.69 0.03 16.69
C GLN A 312 -23.72 1.55 16.84
N GLY A 313 -23.54 2.28 15.74
CA GLY A 313 -23.91 3.69 15.63
C GLY A 313 -25.43 3.82 15.58
N GLY A 314 -25.95 4.95 16.04
CA GLY A 314 -27.38 5.26 16.06
C GLY A 314 -28.04 5.24 14.67
N PRO A 315 -29.38 5.38 14.61
CA PRO A 315 -30.14 5.17 13.38
C PRO A 315 -29.69 6.14 12.28
N VAL A 316 -29.10 5.57 11.23
CA VAL A 316 -29.00 6.24 9.92
C VAL A 316 -30.41 6.54 9.44
N GLY A 317 -30.65 7.76 8.96
CA GLY A 317 -31.97 8.23 8.52
C GLY A 317 -32.68 7.22 7.62
N PHE A 318 -33.98 7.06 7.83
CA PHE A 318 -34.81 6.13 7.08
C PHE A 318 -34.91 6.60 5.62
N GLN A 319 -34.28 5.87 4.71
CA GLN A 319 -34.55 6.00 3.28
C GLN A 319 -35.57 4.91 2.88
N PRO A 320 -36.70 5.30 2.25
CA PRO A 320 -37.75 4.36 1.88
C PRO A 320 -37.25 3.29 0.91
N TYR A 321 -37.87 2.11 0.96
CA TYR A 321 -37.62 0.98 0.06
C TYR A 321 -38.94 0.31 -0.30
N HIS A 322 -39.16 0.04 -1.58
CA HIS A 322 -40.38 -0.60 -2.06
C HIS A 322 -40.24 -2.14 -2.00
N ARG A 323 -41.23 -2.82 -1.39
CA ARG A 323 -41.31 -4.29 -1.47
C ARG A 323 -41.80 -4.68 -2.87
N PRO A 324 -41.13 -5.61 -3.57
CA PRO A 324 -41.47 -5.89 -4.96
C PRO A 324 -42.76 -6.72 -5.08
N MET A 325 -43.64 -6.25 -5.97
CA MET A 325 -44.68 -7.05 -6.60
C MET A 325 -44.47 -6.95 -8.11
N CYS A 326 -44.20 -8.09 -8.74
CA CYS A 326 -44.46 -8.37 -10.15
C CYS A 326 -43.47 -7.82 -11.23
N LEU A 327 -42.56 -8.69 -11.67
CA LEU A 327 -42.55 -9.35 -13.00
C LEU A 327 -42.73 -8.55 -14.32
N LEU A 328 -42.74 -7.21 -14.35
CA LEU A 328 -43.08 -6.45 -15.58
C LEU A 328 -41.95 -5.58 -16.19
N THR A 329 -40.79 -5.45 -15.53
CA THR A 329 -39.73 -4.49 -15.95
C THR A 329 -38.63 -5.10 -16.84
N PHE A 330 -38.58 -6.42 -17.01
CA PHE A 330 -37.58 -7.12 -17.83
C PHE A 330 -37.62 -6.82 -19.36
N PRO A 331 -38.79 -6.66 -20.02
CA PRO A 331 -38.83 -6.35 -21.45
C PRO A 331 -38.37 -4.91 -21.77
N LEU A 332 -38.53 -3.97 -20.82
CA LEU A 332 -38.19 -2.56 -21.02
C LEU A 332 -36.67 -2.29 -20.96
N TYR A 333 -35.94 -2.97 -20.07
CA TYR A 333 -34.48 -2.81 -19.93
C TYR A 333 -33.67 -3.52 -21.02
N THR A 334 -34.17 -4.66 -21.52
CA THR A 334 -33.57 -5.35 -22.67
C THR A 334 -33.73 -4.49 -23.95
N ALA A 335 -34.85 -3.76 -24.07
CA ALA A 335 -35.05 -2.78 -25.13
C ALA A 335 -34.15 -1.53 -24.97
N ALA A 336 -33.98 -1.02 -23.75
CA ALA A 336 -33.14 0.15 -23.47
C ALA A 336 -31.64 -0.11 -23.73
N SER A 337 -31.12 -1.27 -23.31
CA SER A 337 -29.72 -1.67 -23.58
C SER A 337 -29.45 -1.90 -25.07
N GLY A 338 -30.41 -2.49 -25.80
CA GLY A 338 -30.36 -2.55 -27.26
C GLY A 338 -30.35 -1.17 -27.93
N LEU A 339 -31.16 -0.23 -27.42
CA LEU A 339 -31.20 1.16 -27.89
C LEU A 339 -29.88 1.91 -27.66
N TYR A 340 -29.20 1.71 -26.52
CA TYR A 340 -27.89 2.32 -26.27
C TYR A 340 -26.77 1.76 -27.15
N VAL A 341 -26.76 0.46 -27.42
CA VAL A 341 -25.81 -0.16 -28.37
C VAL A 341 -26.08 0.34 -29.78
N CYS A 342 -27.35 0.44 -30.20
CA CYS A 342 -27.74 1.05 -31.46
C CYS A 342 -27.32 2.52 -31.52
N TRP A 343 -27.48 3.30 -30.45
CA TRP A 343 -27.04 4.70 -30.39
C TRP A 343 -25.52 4.87 -30.51
N LEU A 344 -24.73 4.02 -29.83
CA LEU A 344 -23.26 3.99 -29.94
C LEU A 344 -22.80 3.62 -31.36
N SER A 345 -23.49 2.64 -31.97
CA SER A 345 -23.24 2.19 -33.34
C SER A 345 -23.60 3.29 -34.34
N ILE A 346 -24.73 3.99 -34.13
CA ILE A 346 -25.15 5.14 -34.92
C ILE A 346 -24.18 6.30 -34.72
N ARG A 347 -23.65 6.56 -33.51
CA ARG A 347 -22.60 7.57 -33.28
C ARG A 347 -21.29 7.21 -33.98
N ALA A 348 -20.87 5.95 -33.92
CA ALA A 348 -19.68 5.49 -34.63
C ALA A 348 -19.87 5.60 -36.16
N ALA A 349 -21.06 5.24 -36.65
CA ALA A 349 -21.43 5.35 -38.05
C ALA A 349 -21.59 6.80 -38.51
N THR A 350 -22.13 7.72 -37.69
CA THR A 350 -22.22 9.16 -38.02
C THR A 350 -20.87 9.84 -37.95
N VAL A 351 -19.96 9.40 -37.05
CA VAL A 351 -18.55 9.82 -37.08
C VAL A 351 -17.88 9.32 -38.37
N MET A 352 -18.06 8.05 -38.75
CA MET A 352 -17.52 7.53 -40.02
C MET A 352 -18.14 8.19 -41.27
N LEU A 353 -19.46 8.42 -41.28
CA LEU A 353 -20.19 9.06 -42.37
C LEU A 353 -19.97 10.58 -42.41
N SER A 354 -19.66 11.24 -41.29
CA SER A 354 -19.22 12.65 -41.29
C SER A 354 -17.77 12.80 -41.74
N TRP A 355 -16.95 11.76 -41.58
CA TRP A 355 -15.60 11.70 -42.13
C TRP A 355 -15.60 11.42 -43.65
N MET A 356 -16.60 10.70 -44.18
CA MET A 356 -16.74 10.40 -45.62
C MET A 356 -16.79 11.63 -46.55
N PRO A 357 -17.54 12.72 -46.28
CA PRO A 357 -17.62 13.89 -47.16
C PRO A 357 -16.47 14.90 -46.95
N GLN A 358 -15.61 14.74 -45.94
CA GLN A 358 -14.49 15.64 -45.65
C GLN A 358 -13.26 15.40 -46.56
N GLY A 359 -13.36 14.45 -47.50
CA GLY A 359 -12.29 14.08 -48.42
C GLY A 359 -11.33 13.07 -47.80
N ARG A 360 -10.91 12.07 -48.60
CA ARG A 360 -9.95 11.02 -48.18
C ARG A 360 -8.66 11.59 -47.59
N THR A 361 -8.28 12.79 -48.00
CA THR A 361 -7.11 13.54 -47.52
C THR A 361 -7.21 13.92 -46.04
N VAL A 362 -8.36 14.38 -45.55
CA VAL A 362 -8.54 14.79 -44.14
C VAL A 362 -8.54 13.56 -43.22
N ILE A 363 -9.14 12.45 -43.67
CA ILE A 363 -9.08 11.16 -42.95
C ILE A 363 -7.64 10.65 -42.88
N MET A 364 -6.90 10.68 -44.00
CA MET A 364 -5.50 10.26 -44.01
C MET A 364 -4.63 11.11 -43.09
N LEU A 365 -4.85 12.43 -43.04
CA LEU A 365 -4.15 13.32 -42.11
C LEU A 365 -4.46 12.96 -40.64
N LYS A 366 -5.72 12.67 -40.31
CA LYS A 366 -6.08 12.24 -38.95
C LYS A 366 -5.49 10.88 -38.59
N VAL A 367 -5.52 9.91 -39.50
CA VAL A 367 -4.87 8.61 -39.29
C VAL A 367 -3.36 8.77 -39.11
N GLN A 368 -2.71 9.63 -39.89
CA GLN A 368 -1.29 9.95 -39.74
C GLN A 368 -0.98 10.61 -38.39
N GLU A 369 -1.78 11.58 -37.94
CA GLU A 369 -1.63 12.20 -36.62
C GLU A 369 -1.75 11.18 -35.48
N TRP A 370 -2.76 10.30 -35.54
CA TRP A 370 -2.98 9.28 -34.52
C TRP A 370 -1.91 8.21 -34.52
N THR A 371 -1.48 7.73 -35.69
CA THR A 371 -0.38 6.75 -35.80
C THR A 371 0.93 7.33 -35.30
N LEU A 372 1.24 8.60 -35.60
CA LEU A 372 2.40 9.29 -35.04
C LEU A 372 2.32 9.47 -33.52
N MET A 373 1.14 9.81 -32.97
CA MET A 373 0.95 9.87 -31.52
C MET A 373 1.18 8.50 -30.88
N ILE A 374 0.58 7.44 -31.42
CA ILE A 374 0.74 6.07 -30.91
C ILE A 374 2.20 5.64 -30.98
N LEU A 375 2.90 5.95 -32.08
CA LEU A 375 4.32 5.62 -32.20
C LEU A 375 5.17 6.35 -31.14
N LYS A 376 4.92 7.65 -30.94
CA LYS A 376 5.61 8.45 -29.90
C LYS A 376 5.33 7.91 -28.50
N THR A 377 4.09 7.58 -28.17
CA THR A 377 3.74 7.02 -26.86
C THR A 377 4.37 5.65 -26.64
N VAL A 378 4.40 4.78 -27.65
CA VAL A 378 5.05 3.47 -27.58
C VAL A 378 6.55 3.62 -27.35
N VAL A 379 7.24 4.51 -28.07
CA VAL A 379 8.68 4.75 -27.86
C VAL A 379 8.95 5.24 -26.44
N VAL A 380 8.16 6.20 -25.93
CA VAL A 380 8.29 6.68 -24.56
C VAL A 380 8.00 5.57 -23.55
N ALA A 381 6.98 4.76 -23.77
CA ALA A 381 6.60 3.66 -22.88
C ALA A 381 7.68 2.58 -22.81
N VAL A 382 8.23 2.16 -23.94
CA VAL A 382 9.33 1.19 -24.00
C VAL A 382 10.53 1.69 -23.19
N GLN A 383 10.85 2.98 -23.31
CA GLN A 383 12.00 3.55 -22.63
C GLN A 383 11.78 3.74 -21.13
N LEU A 384 10.62 4.31 -20.74
CA LEU A 384 10.34 4.67 -19.34
C LEU A 384 9.78 3.50 -18.51
N ALA A 385 9.02 2.58 -19.11
CA ALA A 385 8.40 1.44 -18.42
C ALA A 385 9.07 0.08 -18.74
N GLY A 386 9.89 0.00 -19.78
CA GLY A 386 10.68 -1.18 -20.11
C GLY A 386 12.14 -1.03 -19.68
N VAL A 387 12.89 -0.19 -20.41
CA VAL A 387 14.35 -0.09 -20.29
C VAL A 387 14.79 0.44 -18.93
N ILE A 388 14.25 1.58 -18.47
CA ILE A 388 14.64 2.16 -17.18
C ILE A 388 14.38 1.20 -16.02
N PRO A 389 13.18 0.60 -15.86
CA PRO A 389 12.92 -0.39 -14.82
C PRO A 389 13.86 -1.58 -14.91
N LEU A 390 14.04 -2.19 -16.08
CA LEU A 390 14.91 -3.35 -16.23
C LEU A 390 16.36 -3.06 -15.78
N LEU A 391 16.93 -1.92 -16.21
CA LEU A 391 18.29 -1.53 -15.80
C LEU A 391 18.40 -1.26 -14.30
N LEU A 392 17.37 -0.64 -13.74
CA LEU A 392 17.34 -0.28 -12.33
C LEU A 392 17.18 -1.52 -11.43
N GLY A 393 16.34 -2.47 -11.84
CA GLY A 393 16.19 -3.75 -11.16
C GLY A 393 17.46 -4.60 -11.22
N LEU A 394 18.09 -4.70 -12.39
CA LEU A 394 19.38 -5.37 -12.54
C LEU A 394 20.47 -4.76 -11.65
N LEU A 395 20.51 -3.42 -11.54
CA LEU A 395 21.45 -2.73 -10.67
C LEU A 395 21.19 -3.07 -9.19
N PHE A 396 19.93 -3.09 -8.77
CA PHE A 396 19.58 -3.46 -7.40
C PHE A 396 19.94 -4.92 -7.09
N GLU A 397 19.66 -5.84 -8.02
CA GLU A 397 20.04 -7.25 -7.91
C GLU A 397 21.55 -7.36 -7.69
N LEU A 398 22.36 -6.70 -8.51
CA LEU A 398 23.82 -6.76 -8.40
C LEU A 398 24.39 -6.09 -7.13
N VAL A 399 23.77 -5.02 -6.65
CA VAL A 399 24.28 -4.27 -5.50
C VAL A 399 23.86 -4.86 -4.16
N ILE A 400 22.62 -5.33 -4.04
CA ILE A 400 22.02 -5.74 -2.77
C ILE A 400 21.73 -7.23 -2.74
N VAL A 401 20.97 -7.74 -3.72
CA VAL A 401 20.44 -9.10 -3.65
C VAL A 401 21.54 -10.13 -3.88
N ALA A 402 22.31 -10.02 -4.96
CA ALA A 402 23.32 -10.98 -5.35
C ALA A 402 24.41 -11.18 -4.28
N PRO A 403 24.95 -10.14 -3.60
CA PRO A 403 25.91 -10.31 -2.52
C PRO A 403 25.32 -10.91 -1.23
N LEU A 404 24.01 -10.75 -1.00
CA LEU A 404 23.32 -11.28 0.19
C LEU A 404 22.75 -12.69 -0.03
N ARG A 405 22.31 -12.99 -1.25
CA ARG A 405 21.59 -14.21 -1.62
C ARG A 405 22.53 -15.35 -1.97
N VAL A 406 23.59 -15.08 -2.73
CA VAL A 406 24.36 -16.14 -3.41
C VAL A 406 25.71 -16.33 -2.72
N PRO A 407 26.01 -17.54 -2.21
CA PRO A 407 27.34 -17.89 -1.71
C PRO A 407 28.43 -17.70 -2.77
N LEU A 408 29.68 -17.49 -2.36
CA LEU A 408 30.81 -17.23 -3.26
C LEU A 408 31.08 -18.37 -4.24
N ASP A 409 30.69 -19.59 -3.89
CA ASP A 409 30.92 -20.81 -4.66
C ASP A 409 29.91 -21.00 -5.81
N GLN A 410 28.87 -20.16 -5.88
CA GLN A 410 27.77 -20.26 -6.84
C GLN A 410 27.65 -18.99 -7.68
N THR A 411 27.20 -19.14 -8.93
CA THR A 411 26.93 -18.02 -9.85
C THR A 411 25.50 -17.50 -9.67
N PRO A 412 25.26 -16.18 -9.71
CA PRO A 412 23.91 -15.64 -9.63
C PRO A 412 23.17 -15.91 -10.95
N LEU A 413 21.93 -16.40 -10.85
CA LEU A 413 21.03 -16.53 -12.00
C LEU A 413 20.14 -15.29 -12.10
N PHE A 414 20.15 -14.65 -13.28
CA PHE A 414 19.36 -13.45 -13.54
C PHE A 414 18.09 -13.81 -14.31
N TYR A 415 16.94 -13.34 -13.81
CA TYR A 415 15.64 -13.53 -14.45
C TYR A 415 15.09 -12.17 -14.89
N PRO A 416 15.17 -11.82 -16.19
CA PRO A 416 14.87 -10.47 -16.68
C PRO A 416 13.48 -9.95 -16.30
N TRP A 417 12.49 -10.83 -16.19
CA TRP A 417 11.13 -10.43 -15.81
C TRP A 417 11.02 -10.10 -14.31
N GLN A 418 11.78 -10.78 -13.45
CA GLN A 418 11.85 -10.49 -12.01
C GLN A 418 12.60 -9.18 -11.79
N ASP A 419 13.74 -9.01 -12.46
CA ASP A 419 14.53 -7.77 -12.41
C ASP A 419 13.68 -6.59 -12.91
N TRP A 420 12.95 -6.76 -14.00
CA TRP A 420 12.02 -5.73 -14.49
C TRP A 420 10.96 -5.36 -13.44
N ALA A 421 10.29 -6.35 -12.84
CA ALA A 421 9.24 -6.11 -11.85
C ALA A 421 9.77 -5.38 -10.61
N LEU A 422 10.92 -5.83 -10.10
CA LEU A 422 11.64 -5.20 -9.00
C LEU A 422 12.06 -3.76 -9.38
N GLY A 423 12.50 -3.56 -10.62
CA GLY A 423 12.81 -2.25 -11.18
C GLY A 423 11.64 -1.29 -11.26
N VAL A 424 10.44 -1.78 -11.62
CA VAL A 424 9.21 -0.96 -11.65
C VAL A 424 8.87 -0.46 -10.24
N LEU A 425 9.00 -1.33 -9.24
CA LEU A 425 8.78 -0.98 -7.84
C LEU A 425 9.73 0.14 -7.38
N HIS A 426 11.02 -0.01 -7.65
CA HIS A 426 12.01 1.00 -7.30
C HIS A 426 11.83 2.30 -8.09
N ALA A 427 11.48 2.23 -9.37
CA ALA A 427 11.14 3.40 -10.17
C ALA A 427 9.95 4.15 -9.58
N LYS A 428 8.92 3.44 -9.08
CA LYS A 428 7.77 4.04 -8.38
C LYS A 428 8.20 4.74 -7.08
N ILE A 429 9.04 4.10 -6.28
CA ILE A 429 9.57 4.69 -5.03
C ILE A 429 10.37 5.96 -5.34
N ILE A 430 11.29 5.89 -6.31
CA ILE A 430 12.12 7.02 -6.72
C ILE A 430 11.24 8.16 -7.26
N ALA A 431 10.24 7.86 -8.08
CA ALA A 431 9.29 8.85 -8.59
C ALA A 431 8.51 9.51 -7.44
N ALA A 432 8.00 8.73 -6.48
CA ALA A 432 7.29 9.25 -5.32
C ALA A 432 8.17 10.19 -4.48
N ILE A 433 9.40 9.78 -4.15
CA ILE A 433 10.37 10.61 -3.42
C ILE A 433 10.71 11.88 -4.22
N THR A 434 10.90 11.75 -5.53
CA THR A 434 11.20 12.87 -6.44
C THR A 434 10.08 13.90 -6.45
N LEU A 435 8.81 13.46 -6.46
CA LEU A 435 7.63 14.32 -6.47
C LEU A 435 7.34 14.96 -5.10
N MET A 436 7.60 14.24 -4.00
CA MET A 436 7.49 14.76 -2.63
C MET A 436 8.65 15.69 -2.26
N GLY A 437 9.81 15.55 -2.91
CA GLY A 437 11.01 16.31 -2.66
C GLY A 437 10.95 17.78 -3.11
N PRO A 438 12.03 18.55 -2.84
CA PRO A 438 12.14 19.96 -3.24
C PRO A 438 12.17 20.12 -4.77
N GLN A 439 11.95 21.34 -5.25
CA GLN A 439 12.00 21.65 -6.69
C GLN A 439 13.43 21.51 -7.23
N TRP A 440 13.66 20.46 -8.01
CA TRP A 440 14.92 20.06 -8.64
C TRP A 440 14.65 19.60 -10.07
N TRP A 441 15.70 19.52 -10.89
CA TRP A 441 15.58 19.35 -12.34
C TRP A 441 14.71 18.15 -12.74
N LEU A 442 14.81 17.00 -12.05
CA LEU A 442 14.09 15.77 -12.39
C LEU A 442 12.58 15.92 -12.12
N LYS A 443 12.20 16.48 -10.97
CA LYS A 443 10.80 16.77 -10.64
C LYS A 443 10.17 17.71 -11.67
N THR A 444 10.86 18.79 -12.01
CA THR A 444 10.38 19.76 -13.00
C THR A 444 10.14 19.12 -14.38
N VAL A 445 11.03 18.23 -14.81
CA VAL A 445 10.88 17.49 -16.07
C VAL A 445 9.67 16.55 -16.03
N ILE A 446 9.47 15.81 -14.94
CA ILE A 446 8.33 14.89 -14.77
C ILE A 446 7.01 15.66 -14.72
N GLU A 447 6.94 16.74 -13.94
CA GLU A 447 5.76 17.60 -13.84
C GLU A 447 5.41 18.22 -15.20
N GLN A 448 6.41 18.65 -15.98
CA GLN A 448 6.21 19.18 -17.32
C GLN A 448 5.67 18.12 -18.30
N VAL A 449 6.19 16.88 -18.24
CA VAL A 449 5.67 15.77 -19.06
C VAL A 449 4.23 15.43 -18.70
N TYR A 450 3.90 15.46 -17.41
CA TYR A 450 2.53 15.25 -16.93
C TYR A 450 1.59 16.37 -17.40
N ALA A 451 2.02 17.64 -17.29
CA ALA A 451 1.24 18.81 -17.68
C ALA A 451 0.95 18.88 -19.19
N ASN A 452 1.90 18.48 -20.04
CA ASN A 452 1.72 18.46 -21.49
C ASN A 452 0.69 17.39 -21.96
N GLY A 453 0.45 16.37 -21.13
CA GLY A 453 -0.48 15.28 -21.42
C GLY A 453 -0.06 14.38 -22.59
N ILE A 454 -0.84 13.32 -22.82
CA ILE A 454 -0.51 12.28 -23.81
C ILE A 454 -0.68 12.78 -25.26
N ARG A 455 -1.55 13.77 -25.47
CA ARG A 455 -1.91 14.25 -26.81
C ARG A 455 -0.84 15.14 -27.44
N ASN A 456 -0.05 15.84 -26.62
CA ASN A 456 1.00 16.77 -27.06
C ASN A 456 2.37 16.34 -26.52
N ILE A 457 2.75 15.08 -26.74
CA ILE A 457 4.05 14.55 -26.29
C ILE A 457 5.19 15.11 -27.14
N ASP A 458 6.07 15.88 -26.50
CA ASP A 458 7.37 16.23 -27.04
C ASP A 458 8.38 15.09 -26.79
N LEU A 459 8.49 14.19 -27.77
CA LEU A 459 9.39 13.04 -27.73
C LEU A 459 10.85 13.48 -27.54
N TYR A 460 11.26 14.56 -28.20
CA TYR A 460 12.65 15.03 -28.14
C TYR A 460 13.00 15.51 -26.73
N PHE A 461 12.10 16.27 -26.11
CA PHE A 461 12.24 16.72 -24.73
C PHE A 461 12.36 15.53 -23.77
N ILE A 462 11.44 14.56 -23.84
CA ILE A 462 11.45 13.38 -22.95
C ILE A 462 12.75 12.59 -23.13
N MET A 463 13.15 12.32 -24.38
CA MET A 463 14.35 11.53 -24.64
C MET A 463 15.62 12.22 -24.14
N ARG A 464 15.78 13.52 -24.41
CA ARG A 464 17.02 14.24 -24.10
C ARG A 464 17.10 14.71 -22.65
N ARG A 465 15.98 15.06 -22.03
CA ARG A 465 15.93 15.62 -20.66
C ARG A 465 15.61 14.59 -19.59
N LEU A 466 14.91 13.51 -19.92
CA LEU A 466 14.52 12.48 -18.94
C LEU A 466 15.21 11.15 -19.22
N ALA A 467 14.92 10.51 -20.35
CA ALA A 467 15.28 9.10 -20.55
C ALA A 467 16.78 8.89 -20.74
N ALA A 468 17.43 9.63 -21.65
CA ALA A 468 18.84 9.43 -21.96
C ALA A 468 19.75 9.71 -20.75
N PRO A 469 19.61 10.81 -19.98
CA PRO A 469 20.43 11.02 -18.79
C PRO A 469 20.29 9.90 -17.75
N VAL A 470 19.07 9.45 -17.48
CA VAL A 470 18.79 8.39 -16.50
C VAL A 470 19.38 7.06 -16.97
N ILE A 471 19.15 6.69 -18.23
CA ILE A 471 19.68 5.45 -18.81
C ILE A 471 21.21 5.47 -18.87
N CYS A 472 21.81 6.59 -19.25
CA CYS A 472 23.27 6.72 -19.24
C CYS A 472 23.84 6.51 -17.84
N VAL A 473 23.23 7.12 -16.80
CA VAL A 473 23.69 6.93 -15.41
C VAL A 473 23.53 5.47 -14.98
N LEU A 474 22.39 4.84 -15.26
CA LEU A 474 22.15 3.43 -14.92
C LEU A 474 23.13 2.49 -15.66
N LEU A 475 23.34 2.69 -16.95
CA LEU A 475 24.31 1.92 -17.74
C LEU A 475 25.73 2.12 -17.22
N LEU A 476 26.14 3.36 -16.91
CA LEU A 476 27.45 3.61 -16.32
C LEU A 476 27.61 2.90 -14.97
N SER A 477 26.59 2.92 -14.11
CA SER A 477 26.63 2.19 -12.83
C SER A 477 26.70 0.68 -12.99
N LEU A 478 26.19 0.12 -14.09
CA LEU A 478 26.27 -1.31 -14.40
C LEU A 478 27.61 -1.69 -15.04
N CYS A 479 28.08 -0.89 -16.00
CA CYS A 479 29.26 -1.17 -16.80
C CYS A 479 30.56 -0.88 -16.07
N VAL A 480 30.66 0.20 -15.29
CA VAL A 480 31.92 0.58 -14.61
C VAL A 480 32.43 -0.54 -13.68
N PRO A 481 31.62 -1.08 -12.74
CA PRO A 481 32.07 -2.16 -11.87
C PRO A 481 32.43 -3.42 -12.66
N TYR A 482 31.66 -3.76 -13.68
CA TYR A 482 31.92 -4.90 -14.57
C TYR A 482 33.28 -4.77 -15.28
N THR A 483 33.57 -3.60 -15.86
CA THR A 483 34.85 -3.37 -16.54
C THR A 483 36.05 -3.41 -15.61
N ILE A 484 35.90 -2.96 -14.36
CA ILE A 484 36.97 -3.04 -13.36
C ILE A 484 37.20 -4.51 -12.97
N SER A 485 36.12 -5.28 -12.75
CA SER A 485 36.23 -6.65 -12.25
C SER A 485 36.49 -7.72 -13.30
N GLY A 486 36.13 -7.49 -14.56
CA GLY A 486 36.42 -8.39 -15.68
C GLY A 486 37.65 -7.99 -16.48
N GLY A 487 38.02 -6.71 -16.46
CA GLY A 487 39.14 -6.17 -17.23
C GLY A 487 40.39 -5.90 -16.40
N ILE A 488 40.29 -5.13 -15.32
CA ILE A 488 41.46 -4.63 -14.58
C ILE A 488 42.03 -5.67 -13.62
N THR A 489 41.16 -6.38 -12.88
CA THR A 489 41.57 -7.41 -11.92
C THR A 489 42.39 -8.57 -12.51
N PRO A 490 42.07 -9.18 -13.68
CA PRO A 490 42.92 -10.22 -14.25
C PRO A 490 44.26 -9.68 -14.75
N LEU A 491 44.32 -8.42 -15.20
CA LEU A 491 45.58 -7.76 -15.59
C LEU A 491 46.55 -7.60 -14.41
N LEU A 492 46.06 -7.60 -13.17
CA LEU A 492 46.86 -7.52 -11.96
C LEU A 492 47.36 -8.88 -11.46
N GLY A 493 47.07 -9.98 -12.15
CA GLY A 493 47.55 -11.32 -11.79
C GLY A 493 46.93 -11.89 -10.51
N VAL A 494 45.70 -11.47 -10.17
CA VAL A 494 44.98 -11.87 -8.96
C VAL A 494 44.47 -13.32 -9.08
N GLN A 495 44.49 -14.08 -7.98
CA GLN A 495 43.95 -15.45 -7.92
C GLN A 495 42.43 -15.49 -8.25
N PRO A 496 41.92 -16.59 -8.85
CA PRO A 496 40.54 -16.69 -9.29
C PRO A 496 39.51 -16.56 -8.15
N GLU A 497 39.83 -17.04 -6.94
CA GLU A 497 38.98 -16.90 -5.75
C GLU A 497 38.84 -15.43 -5.29
N MET A 498 39.92 -14.65 -5.44
CA MET A 498 39.90 -13.24 -5.11
C MET A 498 39.17 -12.45 -6.21
N GLN A 499 39.16 -12.92 -7.45
CA GLN A 499 38.40 -12.32 -8.54
C GLN A 499 36.89 -12.43 -8.31
N THR A 500 36.38 -13.61 -7.91
CA THR A 500 34.95 -13.77 -7.58
C THR A 500 34.55 -12.91 -6.40
N LEU A 501 35.42 -12.76 -5.40
CA LEU A 501 35.19 -11.85 -4.27
C LEU A 501 35.07 -10.38 -4.71
N VAL A 502 35.93 -9.93 -5.64
CA VAL A 502 35.88 -8.58 -6.19
C VAL A 502 34.60 -8.37 -7.01
N GLU A 503 34.21 -9.33 -7.85
CA GLU A 503 32.96 -9.27 -8.64
C GLU A 503 31.73 -9.06 -7.76
N ARG A 504 31.68 -9.70 -6.57
CA ARG A 504 30.55 -9.56 -5.64
C ARG A 504 30.55 -8.25 -4.85
N ARG A 505 31.73 -7.69 -4.55
CA ARG A 505 31.84 -6.53 -3.63
C ARG A 505 31.99 -5.18 -4.33
N ILE A 506 32.39 -5.17 -5.60
CA ILE A 506 32.67 -3.93 -6.32
C ILE A 506 31.42 -3.05 -6.53
N TYR A 507 30.28 -3.67 -6.82
CA TYR A 507 28.99 -2.99 -6.98
C TYR A 507 28.55 -2.23 -5.72
N PRO A 508 28.41 -2.88 -4.54
CA PRO A 508 28.05 -2.18 -3.30
C PRO A 508 29.13 -1.20 -2.85
N PHE A 509 30.41 -1.50 -3.06
CA PHE A 509 31.50 -0.59 -2.71
C PHE A 509 31.43 0.72 -3.49
N LEU A 510 31.26 0.66 -4.82
CA LEU A 510 31.16 1.86 -5.66
C LEU A 510 29.91 2.68 -5.36
N LEU A 511 28.77 2.03 -5.09
CA LEU A 511 27.55 2.74 -4.67
C LEU A 511 27.76 3.48 -3.33
N MET A 512 28.42 2.84 -2.37
CA MET A 512 28.76 3.46 -1.08
C MET A 512 29.67 4.68 -1.27
N VAL A 513 30.69 4.58 -2.12
CA VAL A 513 31.60 5.71 -2.42
C VAL A 513 30.83 6.86 -3.08
N VAL A 514 30.01 6.58 -4.10
CA VAL A 514 29.21 7.61 -4.79
C VAL A 514 28.21 8.27 -3.84
N SER A 515 27.55 7.50 -2.97
CA SER A 515 26.59 8.04 -2.01
C SER A 515 27.27 8.92 -0.95
N LEU A 516 28.43 8.50 -0.43
CA LEU A 516 29.24 9.32 0.48
C LEU A 516 29.67 10.65 -0.18
N LEU A 517 30.16 10.61 -1.42
CA LEU A 517 30.52 11.81 -2.17
C LEU A 517 29.31 12.73 -2.41
N ALA A 518 28.14 12.15 -2.71
CA ALA A 518 26.91 12.90 -2.87
C ALA A 518 26.50 13.60 -1.56
N ILE A 519 26.53 12.89 -0.43
CA ILE A 519 26.23 13.42 0.91
C ILE A 519 27.21 14.55 1.27
N LEU A 520 28.52 14.33 1.08
CA LEU A 520 29.54 15.36 1.31
C LEU A 520 29.30 16.59 0.46
N SER A 521 29.01 16.42 -0.83
CA SER A 521 28.71 17.54 -1.73
C SER A 521 27.44 18.30 -1.32
N PHE A 522 26.45 17.60 -0.77
CA PHE A 522 25.22 18.19 -0.26
C PHE A 522 25.49 18.97 1.02
N GLN A 523 26.23 18.38 1.97
CA GLN A 523 26.63 19.04 3.21
C GLN A 523 27.42 20.32 2.92
N ILE A 524 28.41 20.28 2.02
CA ILE A 524 29.19 21.45 1.60
C ILE A 524 28.27 22.55 1.05
N ARG A 525 27.26 22.19 0.23
CA ARG A 525 26.27 23.14 -0.28
C ARG A 525 25.41 23.75 0.82
N GLN A 526 24.98 22.96 1.81
CA GLN A 526 24.23 23.47 2.97
C GLN A 526 25.09 24.40 3.83
N PHE A 527 26.34 24.03 4.11
CA PHE A 527 27.29 24.89 4.82
C PHE A 527 27.54 26.20 4.09
N LYS A 528 27.69 26.17 2.76
CA LYS A 528 27.85 27.38 1.96
C LYS A 528 26.61 28.29 2.05
N ARG A 529 25.41 27.72 1.97
CA ARG A 529 24.15 28.49 2.13
C ARG A 529 24.04 29.09 3.52
N LEU A 530 24.36 28.32 4.56
CA LEU A 530 24.36 28.81 5.94
C LEU A 530 25.39 29.93 6.14
N TYR A 531 26.59 29.76 5.61
CA TYR A 531 27.64 30.77 5.65
C TYR A 531 27.21 32.07 4.95
N GLU A 532 26.64 31.97 3.74
CA GLU A 532 26.11 33.12 3.01
C GLU A 532 24.96 33.80 3.77
N HIS A 533 24.09 33.02 4.41
CA HIS A 533 22.99 33.55 5.24
C HIS A 533 23.52 34.32 6.45
N ILE A 534 24.45 33.76 7.22
CA ILE A 534 25.07 34.43 8.38
C ILE A 534 25.84 35.67 7.93
N LYS A 535 26.57 35.59 6.82
CA LYS A 535 27.31 36.73 6.26
C LYS A 535 26.37 37.86 5.87
N ASN A 536 25.26 37.54 5.20
CA ASN A 536 24.28 38.54 4.81
C ASN A 536 23.61 39.14 6.05
N ASP A 537 23.18 38.34 7.02
CA ASP A 537 22.53 38.83 8.23
C ASP A 537 23.41 39.81 9.04
N LYS A 538 24.72 39.52 9.14
CA LYS A 538 25.64 40.32 9.96
C LYS A 538 26.28 41.51 9.23
N TYR A 539 26.45 41.43 7.91
CA TYR A 539 27.24 42.41 7.14
C TYR A 539 26.49 43.08 5.98
N LEU A 540 25.23 42.70 5.70
CA LEU A 540 24.44 43.31 4.63
C LEU A 540 23.77 44.60 5.12
N VAL A 541 24.41 45.75 4.84
CA VAL A 541 23.90 47.07 5.21
C VAL A 541 22.69 47.52 4.34
N GLY A 542 22.54 46.95 3.14
CA GLY A 542 21.39 47.17 2.26
C GLY A 542 21.52 46.47 0.91
N GLN A 543 20.40 46.19 0.26
CA GLN A 543 20.36 45.64 -1.10
C GLN A 543 19.98 46.73 -2.10
N ARG A 544 20.83 47.00 -3.08
CA ARG A 544 20.49 47.86 -4.23
C ARG A 544 20.07 46.97 -5.38
N LEU A 545 18.79 47.05 -5.76
CA LEU A 545 18.27 46.39 -6.96
C LEU A 545 18.93 47.02 -8.19
N VAL A 546 19.74 46.24 -8.90
CA VAL A 546 20.29 46.63 -10.19
C VAL A 546 19.41 45.99 -11.25
N ASN A 547 18.60 46.80 -11.92
CA ASN A 547 17.91 46.36 -13.12
C ASN A 547 18.96 46.10 -14.20
N TYR A 548 19.16 44.83 -14.53
CA TYR A 548 19.96 44.46 -15.68
C TYR A 548 19.15 44.76 -16.94
N GLU A 549 19.40 45.91 -17.57
CA GLU A 549 18.98 46.11 -18.95
C GLU A 549 19.70 45.06 -19.80
N ARG A 550 18.92 44.14 -20.39
CA ARG A 550 19.44 43.27 -21.44
C ARG A 550 19.98 44.19 -22.52
N LYS A 551 21.29 44.10 -22.80
CA LYS A 551 21.95 44.78 -23.92
C LYS A 551 21.29 44.29 -25.22
N ALA A 552 20.17 44.89 -25.58
CA ALA A 552 19.52 44.67 -26.86
C ALA A 552 20.53 45.10 -27.92
N GLY A 553 20.84 44.17 -28.81
CA GLY A 553 21.75 44.40 -29.92
C GLY A 553 21.38 45.69 -30.65
N ARG A 554 22.41 46.50 -30.86
CA ARG A 554 22.47 47.65 -31.76
C ARG A 554 21.62 47.39 -33.01
N GLY A 555 20.50 48.10 -33.17
CA GLY A 555 19.68 48.02 -34.38
C GLY A 555 18.20 48.36 -34.23
N ALA A 556 17.85 49.54 -33.71
CA ALA A 556 16.59 50.22 -34.04
C ALA A 556 16.63 51.65 -33.52
N SER A 557 16.99 52.60 -34.37
CA SER A 557 16.71 54.02 -34.21
C SER A 557 15.19 54.24 -34.23
N ALA A 558 14.60 54.64 -33.09
CA ALA A 558 13.24 55.17 -33.05
C ALA A 558 13.29 56.71 -33.11
N PRO A 559 12.41 57.38 -33.87
CA PRO A 559 12.44 58.82 -34.01
C PRO A 559 11.84 59.50 -32.77
N SER A 560 12.49 60.56 -32.32
CA SER A 560 11.98 61.49 -31.31
C SER A 560 10.83 62.30 -31.89
N TYR A 561 9.60 62.08 -31.40
CA TYR A 561 8.53 63.06 -31.53
C TYR A 561 8.66 64.08 -30.41
N SER A 562 9.10 65.28 -30.76
CA SER A 562 8.99 66.49 -29.97
C SER A 562 7.56 67.04 -30.09
N THR A 563 6.82 67.07 -28.99
CA THR A 563 5.62 67.91 -28.88
C THR A 563 6.04 69.23 -28.24
N SER A 564 6.21 70.24 -29.09
CA SER A 564 6.17 71.65 -28.73
C SER A 564 4.77 72.19 -29.00
N SER A 565 4.17 72.79 -27.96
CA SER A 565 3.10 73.82 -27.89
C SER A 565 2.17 73.54 -26.73
#